data_AF-A0A527ZH79-F1
#
_entry.id   AF-A0A527ZH79-F1
#
_cell.length_a   1.000
_cell.length_b   1.000
_cell.length_c   1.000
_cell.angle_alpha   90.00
_cell.angle_beta   90.00
_cell.angle_gamma   90.00
#
_symmetry.space_group_name_H-M   'P 1'
#
loop_
_entity.id
_entity.type
_entity.pdbx_description
1 polymer ?
#
loop_
_entity_poly.entity_id
_entity_poly.type
_entity_poly.pdbx_seq_one_letter_code
_entity_poly.pdbx_strand_id
1 'polypeptide(L)'
;MSKSTIRYSGRTRARAIKTFLGQFLGYGGAQLGLLCLVFFLVTAAMPNILVGPLQTAINATGDFLAPPSGQHLLGTDEVGRDVLN
;
A
#
# COMPACT_ATOMS: atom_id res chain seq x y z
N MET A 1 -12.93 -12.50 -49.91
CA MET A 1 -12.98 -12.69 -48.44
C MET A 1 -12.26 -11.51 -47.79
N SER A 2 -12.98 -10.41 -47.53
CA SER A 2 -12.39 -9.12 -47.09
C SER A 2 -12.28 -9.07 -45.57
N LYS A 3 -11.07 -8.90 -45.03
CA LYS A 3 -10.80 -8.75 -43.60
C LYS A 3 -11.11 -7.31 -43.19
N SER A 4 -12.23 -7.07 -42.50
CA SER A 4 -12.53 -5.78 -41.90
C SER A 4 -11.60 -5.52 -40.70
N THR A 5 -10.66 -4.61 -40.87
CA THR A 5 -9.78 -4.14 -39.79
C THR A 5 -10.57 -3.13 -38.97
N ILE A 6 -11.14 -3.54 -37.83
CA ILE A 6 -11.84 -2.60 -36.93
C ILE A 6 -10.81 -1.66 -36.30
N ARG A 7 -10.75 -0.45 -36.83
CA ARG A 7 -9.88 0.63 -36.36
C ARG A 7 -10.60 1.33 -35.20
N TYR A 8 -10.46 0.81 -33.99
CA TYR A 8 -11.01 1.46 -32.79
C TYR A 8 -10.36 2.82 -32.59
N SER A 9 -11.11 3.89 -32.84
CA SER A 9 -10.65 5.27 -32.61
C SER A 9 -10.37 5.49 -31.12
N GLY A 10 -9.29 6.19 -30.79
CA GLY A 10 -8.88 6.46 -29.39
C GLY A 10 -9.96 7.16 -28.54
N ARG A 11 -10.89 7.89 -29.17
CA ARG A 11 -12.02 8.56 -28.50
C ARG A 11 -12.99 7.57 -27.86
N THR A 12 -13.20 6.40 -28.47
CA THR A 12 -14.08 5.36 -27.94
C THR A 12 -13.47 4.71 -26.69
N ARG A 13 -12.15 4.51 -26.68
CA ARG A 13 -11.42 3.95 -25.54
C ARG A 13 -11.43 4.88 -24.33
N ALA A 14 -11.18 6.18 -24.53
CA ALA A 14 -11.20 7.17 -23.45
C ALA A 14 -12.58 7.25 -22.78
N ARG A 15 -13.67 7.22 -23.56
CA ARG A 15 -15.03 7.22 -23.03
C ARG A 15 -15.32 5.95 -22.22
N ALA A 16 -14.91 4.77 -22.72
CA ALA A 16 -15.09 3.51 -22.01
C ALA A 16 -14.35 3.50 -20.65
N ILE A 17 -13.10 3.97 -20.62
CA ILE A 17 -12.30 4.11 -19.39
C ILE A 17 -13.00 5.06 -18.41
N LYS A 18 -13.45 6.23 -18.88
CA LYS A 18 -14.18 7.19 -18.02
C LYS A 18 -15.43 6.58 -17.39
N THR A 19 -16.22 5.82 -18.17
CA THR A 19 -17.41 5.14 -17.65
C THR A 19 -17.05 4.09 -16.60
N PHE A 20 -16.02 3.28 -16.85
CA PHE A 20 -15.53 2.29 -15.89
C PHE A 20 -15.06 2.95 -14.59
N LEU A 21 -14.23 4.01 -14.65
CA LEU A 21 -13.78 4.72 -13.45
C LEU A 21 -14.96 5.31 -12.66
N GLY A 22 -15.95 5.87 -13.35
CA GLY A 22 -17.17 6.38 -12.70
C GLY A 22 -17.94 5.30 -11.95
N GLN A 23 -18.08 4.11 -12.54
CA GLN A 23 -18.72 2.96 -11.90
C GLN A 23 -17.89 2.40 -10.75
N PHE A 24 -16.57 2.28 -10.95
CA PHE A 24 -15.64 1.79 -9.95
C PHE A 24 -15.62 2.69 -8.70
N LEU A 25 -15.55 4.01 -8.89
CA LEU A 25 -15.61 4.97 -7.79
C LEU A 25 -17.01 5.10 -7.18
N GLY A 26 -18.06 4.61 -7.84
CA GLY A 26 -19.42 4.58 -7.29
C GLY A 26 -19.74 3.34 -6.43
N TYR A 27 -18.87 2.34 -6.41
CA TYR A 27 -19.11 1.08 -5.69
C TYR A 27 -18.28 1.03 -4.39
N GLY A 28 -18.96 0.94 -3.24
CA GLY A 28 -18.30 1.02 -1.92
C GLY A 28 -17.21 -0.03 -1.70
N GLY A 29 -17.40 -1.26 -2.20
CA GLY A 29 -16.37 -2.30 -2.10
C GLY A 29 -15.10 -2.00 -2.91
N ALA A 30 -15.25 -1.36 -4.07
CA ALA A 30 -14.12 -0.93 -4.90
C ALA A 30 -13.37 0.24 -4.26
N GLN A 31 -14.09 1.18 -3.65
CA GLN A 31 -13.50 2.27 -2.88
C GLN A 31 -12.72 1.75 -1.66
N LEU A 32 -13.26 0.77 -0.92
CA LEU A 32 -12.56 0.15 0.21
C LEU A 32 -11.27 -0.55 -0.25
N GLY A 33 -11.33 -1.32 -1.33
CA GLY A 33 -10.15 -1.95 -1.90
C GLY A 33 -9.09 -0.93 -2.34
N LEU A 34 -9.52 0.15 -3.01
CA LEU A 34 -8.63 1.25 -3.41
C LEU A 34 -8.03 1.95 -2.18
N LEU A 35 -8.81 2.19 -1.13
CA LEU A 35 -8.34 2.79 0.12
C LEU A 35 -7.27 1.92 0.79
N CYS A 36 -7.51 0.60 0.92
CA CYS A 36 -6.54 -0.34 1.46
C CYS A 36 -5.25 -0.36 0.62
N LEU A 37 -5.38 -0.36 -0.71
CA LEU A 37 -4.23 -0.35 -1.62
C LEU A 37 -3.40 0.93 -1.44
N VAL A 38 -4.06 2.09 -1.43
CA VAL A 38 -3.39 3.39 -1.21
C VAL A 38 -2.73 3.44 0.16
N PHE A 39 -3.40 2.94 1.20
CA PHE A 39 -2.84 2.85 2.55
C PHE A 39 -1.53 2.06 2.55
N PHE A 40 -1.51 0.84 1.98
CA PHE A 40 -0.29 0.04 1.93
C PHE A 40 0.80 0.66 1.05
N LEU A 41 0.44 1.32 -0.06
CA LEU A 41 1.41 2.03 -0.90
C LEU A 41 2.09 3.18 -0.15
N VAL A 42 1.33 3.95 0.63
CA VAL A 42 1.88 5.04 1.45
C VAL A 42 2.80 4.47 2.52
N THR A 43 2.37 3.42 3.23
CA THR A 43 3.19 2.77 4.27
C THR A 43 4.50 2.22 3.69
N ALA A 44 4.46 1.59 2.51
CA ALA A 44 5.64 1.07 1.84
C ALA A 44 6.58 2.16 1.30
N ALA A 45 6.04 3.31 0.90
CA ALA A 45 6.82 4.40 0.31
C ALA A 45 7.62 5.21 1.35
N MET A 46 7.19 5.23 2.62
CA MET A 46 7.77 6.12 3.64
C MET A 46 8.10 5.43 4.97
N PRO A 47 8.84 4.30 4.99
CA PRO A 47 9.12 3.56 6.22
C PRO A 47 9.92 4.41 7.22
N ASN A 48 10.93 5.16 6.77
CA ASN A 48 11.77 5.98 7.64
C ASN A 48 11.00 7.02 8.47
N ILE A 49 9.87 7.51 7.96
CA ILE A 49 9.03 8.50 8.66
C ILE A 49 8.10 7.80 9.66
N LEU A 50 7.63 6.60 9.31
CA LEU A 50 6.66 5.86 10.11
C LEU A 50 7.32 5.08 11.27
N VAL A 51 8.48 4.47 11.01
CA VAL A 51 9.12 3.51 11.92
C VAL A 51 10.61 3.79 12.13
N GLY A 52 11.16 4.84 11.53
CA GLY A 52 12.57 5.20 11.67
C GLY A 52 13.51 4.37 10.77
N PRO A 53 14.84 4.48 10.99
CA PRO A 53 15.82 3.74 10.20
C PRO A 53 15.72 2.23 10.45
N LEU A 54 16.05 1.43 9.43
CA LEU A 54 16.01 -0.03 9.52
C LEU A 54 16.91 -0.54 10.66
N GLN A 55 16.31 -1.33 11.54
CA GLN A 55 16.93 -1.99 12.68
C GLN A 55 17.32 -3.41 12.28
N THR A 56 18.51 -3.79 12.73
CA THR A 56 19.09 -5.11 12.47
C THR A 56 19.54 -5.70 13.80
N ALA A 57 19.88 -6.98 13.82
CA ALA A 57 20.37 -7.64 15.03
C ALA A 57 21.62 -6.99 15.65
N ILE A 58 22.35 -6.15 14.89
CA ILE A 58 23.55 -5.44 15.37
C ILE A 58 23.27 -4.00 15.81
N ASN A 59 22.19 -3.39 15.34
CA ASN A 59 21.90 -1.97 15.56
C ASN A 59 20.64 -1.73 16.40
N ALA A 60 19.89 -2.78 16.72
CA ALA A 60 18.75 -2.71 17.62
C ALA A 60 19.20 -2.26 19.02
N THR A 61 18.42 -1.38 19.63
CA THR A 61 18.72 -0.80 20.95
C THR A 61 17.62 -1.04 21.97
N GLY A 62 16.51 -1.66 21.57
CA GLY A 62 15.42 -1.99 22.46
C GLY A 62 15.74 -3.19 23.35
N ASP A 63 15.04 -3.28 24.48
CA ASP A 63 15.07 -4.47 25.33
C ASP A 63 14.47 -5.67 24.59
N PHE A 64 14.91 -6.89 24.91
CA PHE A 64 14.38 -8.10 24.29
C PHE A 64 12.95 -8.39 24.75
N LEU A 65 12.06 -8.70 23.79
CA LEU A 65 10.66 -9.06 24.05
C LEU A 65 9.92 -8.06 24.94
N ALA A 66 10.21 -6.78 24.77
CA ALA A 66 9.56 -5.70 25.49
C ALA A 66 8.09 -5.62 25.05
N PRO A 67 7.15 -5.39 25.99
CA PRO A 67 5.75 -5.26 25.66
C PRO A 67 5.47 -3.97 24.86
N PRO A 68 4.30 -3.87 24.21
CA PRO A 68 3.81 -2.65 23.61
C PRO A 68 3.93 -1.43 24.54
N SER A 69 4.48 -0.33 24.01
CA SER A 69 4.72 0.92 24.72
C SER A 69 4.60 2.12 23.78
N GLY A 70 4.67 3.34 24.34
CA GLY A 70 4.66 4.56 23.53
C GLY A 70 5.90 4.75 22.64
N GLN A 71 7.01 4.06 22.96
CA GLN A 71 8.21 4.05 22.12
C GLN A 71 8.17 2.92 21.08
N HIS A 72 7.63 1.76 21.47
CA HIS A 72 7.48 0.57 20.62
C HIS A 72 6.01 0.16 20.58
N LEU A 73 5.24 0.65 19.60
CA LEU A 73 3.79 0.53 19.59
C LEU A 73 3.30 -0.92 19.68
N LEU A 74 4.04 -1.87 19.11
CA LEU A 74 3.76 -3.31 19.17
C LEU A 74 4.79 -4.10 19.99
N GLY A 75 5.68 -3.41 20.70
CA GLY A 75 6.77 -4.00 21.46
C GLY A 75 7.99 -4.31 20.59
N THR A 76 8.89 -5.11 21.13
CA THR A 76 10.11 -5.55 20.45
C THR A 76 10.16 -7.06 20.28
N ASP A 77 10.99 -7.51 19.35
CA ASP A 77 11.23 -8.94 19.07
C ASP A 77 12.33 -9.55 19.96
N GLU A 78 12.75 -10.78 19.62
CA GLU A 78 13.76 -11.54 20.35
C GLU A 78 15.19 -10.97 20.25
N VAL A 79 15.43 -9.99 19.38
CA VAL A 79 16.72 -9.29 19.27
C VAL A 79 16.62 -7.80 19.62
N GLY A 80 15.48 -7.36 20.16
CA GLY A 80 15.27 -5.98 20.60
C GLY A 80 14.93 -5.01 19.48
N ARG A 81 14.54 -5.50 18.30
CA ARG A 81 14.04 -4.67 17.20
C ARG A 81 12.58 -4.31 17.45
N ASP A 82 12.18 -3.10 17.09
CA ASP A 82 10.77 -2.72 17.04
C ASP A 82 10.03 -3.60 16.04
N VAL A 83 8.89 -4.18 16.44
CA VAL A 83 8.09 -5.08 15.58
C VAL A 83 7.60 -4.40 14.30
N LEU A 84 7.45 -3.07 14.29
CA LEU A 84 7.01 -2.32 13.11
C LEU A 84 8.15 -1.95 12.14
N ASN A 85 9.41 -2.15 12.52
CA ASN A 85 10.58 -1.69 11.77
C ASN A 85 11.21 -2.81 10.91
#